data_AF-A0A7C5MNB6-F1
#
_entry.id   AF-A0A7C5MNB6-F1
#
_cell.length_a   1.000
_cell.length_b   1.000
_cell.length_c   1.000
_cell.angle_alpha   90.00
_cell.angle_beta   90.00
_cell.angle_gamma   90.00
#
_symmetry.space_group_name_H-M   'P 1'
#
loop_
_entity.id
_entity.type
_entity.pdbx_description
1 polymer ?
#
loop_
_entity_poly.entity_id
_entity_poly.type
_entity_poly.pdbx_seq_one_letter_code
_entity_poly.pdbx_strand_id
1 'polypeptide(L)'
;MSLSNVASKCDITSMDLRNLFTGDVSVSLARKFGATTTDLQTFIRGDVNANMASALNLNYADLKALRAEIGREGAIALLIGRMLPR
;
A
#
# COMPACT_ATOMS: atom_id res chain seq x y z
N MET A 1 -18.02 2.01 -7.86
CA MET A 1 -17.81 2.19 -6.40
C MET A 1 -17.30 3.60 -6.16
N SER A 2 -17.76 4.30 -5.12
CA SER A 2 -17.22 5.62 -4.75
C SER A 2 -15.92 5.47 -3.96
N LEU A 3 -15.07 6.50 -3.99
CA LEU A 3 -13.84 6.56 -3.18
C LEU A 3 -14.12 6.35 -1.69
N SER A 4 -15.20 6.95 -1.20
CA SER A 4 -15.66 6.83 0.19
C SER A 4 -16.04 5.39 0.56
N ASN A 5 -16.63 4.62 -0.36
CA ASN A 5 -16.95 3.22 -0.11
C ASN A 5 -15.68 2.36 0.00
N VAL A 6 -14.67 2.62 -0.83
CA VAL A 6 -13.38 1.89 -0.74
C VAL A 6 -12.66 2.25 0.56
N ALA A 7 -12.59 3.53 0.89
CA ALA A 7 -11.99 4.00 2.14
C ALA A 7 -12.67 3.37 3.37
N SER A 8 -14.01 3.35 3.38
CA SER A 8 -14.78 2.69 4.44
C SER A 8 -14.52 1.19 4.54
N LYS A 9 -14.42 0.46 3.42
CA LYS A 9 -14.06 -0.97 3.43
C LYS A 9 -12.64 -1.23 3.93
N CYS A 10 -11.72 -0.33 3.60
CA CYS A 10 -10.35 -0.37 4.12
C CYS A 10 -10.23 0.21 5.53
N ASP A 11 -11.31 0.70 6.15
CA ASP A 11 -11.32 1.30 7.48
C ASP A 11 -10.30 2.46 7.61
N ILE A 12 -10.26 3.30 6.57
CA ILE A 12 -9.46 4.54 6.50
C ILE A 12 -10.33 5.70 6.00
N THR A 13 -9.83 6.92 6.08
CA THR A 13 -10.56 8.08 5.56
C THR A 13 -10.44 8.19 4.05
N SER A 14 -11.40 8.86 3.42
CA SER A 14 -11.30 9.22 1.99
C SER A 14 -10.09 10.13 1.71
N MET A 15 -9.65 10.91 2.70
CA MET A 15 -8.43 11.72 2.60
C MET A 15 -7.18 10.85 2.57
N ASP A 16 -7.08 9.82 3.41
CA ASP A 16 -5.96 8.87 3.39
C ASP A 16 -5.82 8.21 2.02
N LEU A 17 -6.94 7.86 1.41
CA LEU A 17 -6.97 7.23 0.10
C LEU A 17 -6.60 8.21 -1.02
N ARG A 18 -7.00 9.49 -0.91
CA ARG A 18 -6.53 10.55 -1.83
C ARG A 18 -5.03 10.79 -1.72
N ASN A 19 -4.52 10.86 -0.49
CA ASN A 19 -3.09 11.03 -0.23
C ASN A 19 -2.31 9.85 -0.81
N LEU A 20 -2.81 8.62 -0.64
CA LEU A 20 -2.18 7.44 -1.23
C LEU A 20 -2.07 7.56 -2.76
N PHE A 21 -3.11 8.07 -3.42
CA PHE A 21 -3.09 8.29 -4.87
C PHE A 21 -2.13 9.40 -5.32
N THR A 22 -1.89 10.41 -4.49
CA THR A 22 -0.85 11.43 -4.75
C THR A 22 0.55 10.92 -4.40
N GLY A 23 0.64 9.76 -3.74
CA GLY A 23 1.89 9.10 -3.38
C GLY A 23 2.33 9.36 -1.94
N ASP A 24 1.47 9.94 -1.11
CA ASP A 24 1.72 10.21 0.30
C ASP A 24 1.08 9.15 1.19
N VAL A 25 1.86 8.63 2.15
CA VAL A 25 1.38 7.65 3.12
C VAL A 25 1.05 8.32 4.45
N SER A 26 -0.20 8.17 4.89
CA SER A 26 -0.60 8.62 6.22
C SER A 26 -0.29 7.57 7.30
N VAL A 27 -0.15 8.04 8.54
CA VAL A 27 0.05 7.17 9.72
C VAL A 27 -1.12 6.21 9.93
N SER A 28 -2.36 6.64 9.62
CA SER A 28 -3.56 5.79 9.70
C SER A 28 -3.47 4.62 8.73
N LEU A 29 -3.01 4.88 7.50
CA LEU A 29 -2.85 3.86 6.47
C LEU A 29 -1.76 2.85 6.83
N ALA A 30 -0.63 3.34 7.35
CA ALA A 30 0.45 2.50 7.86
C ALA A 30 -0.01 1.56 8.98
N ARG A 31 -0.75 2.09 9.97
CA ARG A 31 -1.35 1.29 11.04
C ARG A 31 -2.31 0.23 10.51
N LYS A 32 -3.15 0.57 9.53
CA LYS A 32 -4.11 -0.38 8.95
C LYS A 32 -3.42 -1.52 8.21
N PHE A 33 -2.37 -1.21 7.48
CA PHE A 33 -1.59 -2.21 6.75
C PHE A 33 -0.70 -3.06 7.67
N GLY A 34 -0.34 -2.55 8.86
CA GLY A 34 0.57 -3.21 9.79
C GLY A 34 2.04 -3.00 9.45
N ALA A 35 2.38 -1.89 8.78
CA ALA A 35 3.74 -1.50 8.43
C ALA A 35 4.03 -0.07 8.89
N THR A 36 5.29 0.39 8.73
CA THR A 36 5.61 1.79 8.99
C THR A 36 5.26 2.67 7.79
N THR A 37 5.08 3.97 8.03
CA THR A 37 4.92 4.95 6.94
C THR A 37 6.12 4.93 6.00
N THR A 38 7.33 4.78 6.54
CA THR A 38 8.58 4.68 5.77
C THR A 38 8.57 3.47 4.84
N ASP A 39 8.14 2.31 5.31
CA ASP A 39 8.09 1.08 4.51
C ASP A 39 7.16 1.25 3.30
N LEU A 40 5.96 1.75 3.55
CA LEU A 40 4.97 2.00 2.51
C LEU A 40 5.39 3.12 1.55
N GLN A 41 5.99 4.19 2.07
CA GLN A 41 6.47 5.31 1.25
C GLN A 41 7.61 4.86 0.32
N THR A 42 8.50 4.01 0.84
CA THR A 42 9.59 3.37 0.07
C THR A 42 9.00 2.52 -1.05
N PHE A 43 7.98 1.71 -0.72
CA PHE A 43 7.25 0.90 -1.68
C PHE A 43 6.61 1.73 -2.80
N ILE A 44 5.90 2.80 -2.46
CA ILE A 44 5.28 3.67 -3.47
C ILE A 44 6.34 4.35 -4.35
N ARG A 45 7.51 4.72 -3.80
CA ARG A 45 8.60 5.38 -4.54
C ARG A 45 9.38 4.47 -5.47
N GLY A 46 9.19 3.14 -5.41
CA GLY A 46 9.82 2.21 -6.36
C GLY A 46 10.82 1.24 -5.75
N ASP A 47 11.07 1.34 -4.46
CA ASP A 47 11.99 0.44 -3.77
C ASP A 47 11.22 -0.52 -2.86
N VAL A 48 11.85 -1.58 -2.40
CA VAL A 48 11.25 -2.60 -1.55
C VAL A 48 12.14 -2.87 -0.37
N ASN A 49 11.56 -3.29 0.75
CA ASN A 49 12.31 -3.68 1.93
C ASN A 49 11.77 -4.98 2.53
N ALA A 50 12.55 -5.57 3.44
CA ALA A 50 12.24 -6.86 4.05
C ALA A 50 10.91 -6.84 4.84
N ASN A 51 10.57 -5.70 5.44
CA ASN A 51 9.30 -5.52 6.16
C ASN A 51 8.11 -5.60 5.20
N MET A 52 8.18 -4.93 4.05
CA MET A 52 7.13 -5.00 3.02
C MET A 52 6.99 -6.39 2.41
N ALA A 53 8.11 -7.08 2.17
CA ALA A 53 8.12 -8.45 1.67
C ALA A 53 7.39 -9.38 2.67
N SER A 54 7.75 -9.28 3.95
CA SER A 54 7.10 -10.03 5.03
C SER A 54 5.61 -9.71 5.15
N ALA A 55 5.23 -8.43 5.09
CA ALA A 55 3.82 -8.01 5.20
C ALA A 55 2.94 -8.53 4.06
N LEU A 56 3.53 -8.77 2.89
CA LEU A 56 2.86 -9.34 1.71
C LEU A 56 3.03 -10.86 1.59
N ASN A 57 3.74 -11.50 2.52
CA ASN A 57 4.13 -12.93 2.46
C ASN A 57 4.84 -13.29 1.14
N LEU A 58 5.69 -12.38 0.66
CA LEU A 58 6.54 -12.58 -0.50
C LEU A 58 8.00 -12.58 -0.04
N ASN A 59 8.88 -13.25 -0.80
CA ASN A 59 10.31 -13.01 -0.61
C ASN A 59 10.70 -11.66 -1.24
N TYR A 60 11.87 -11.15 -0.85
CA TYR A 60 12.35 -9.84 -1.29
C TYR A 60 12.53 -9.76 -2.82
N ALA A 61 13.04 -10.83 -3.45
CA ALA A 61 13.32 -10.84 -4.89
C ALA A 61 12.02 -10.77 -5.71
N ASP A 62 11.02 -11.56 -5.33
CA ASP A 62 9.70 -11.59 -5.97
C ASP A 62 8.98 -10.26 -5.79
N LEU A 63 9.03 -9.68 -4.58
CA LEU A 63 8.42 -8.36 -4.35
C LEU A 63 9.12 -7.28 -5.17
N LYS A 64 10.46 -7.33 -5.30
CA LYS A 64 11.21 -6.38 -6.11
C LYS A 64 10.85 -6.48 -7.59
N ALA A 65 10.80 -7.70 -8.12
CA ALA A 65 10.41 -7.95 -9.51
C ALA A 65 8.98 -7.48 -9.76
N LEU A 66 8.03 -7.88 -8.90
CA LEU A 66 6.64 -7.46 -8.96
C LEU A 66 6.52 -5.93 -8.92
N ARG A 67 7.23 -5.26 -8.00
CA ARG A 67 7.22 -3.81 -7.89
C ARG A 67 7.74 -3.12 -9.16
N ALA A 68 8.75 -3.70 -9.81
CA ALA A 68 9.28 -3.17 -11.05
C ALA A 68 8.27 -3.31 -12.21
N GLU A 69 7.52 -4.41 -12.28
CA GLU A 69 6.52 -4.65 -13.33
C GLU A 69 5.27 -3.77 -13.18
N ILE A 70 4.74 -3.65 -11.97
CA ILE A 70 3.42 -3.02 -11.74
C ILE A 70 3.48 -1.49 -11.63
N GLY A 71 4.68 -0.92 -11.49
CA GLY A 71 4.86 0.51 -11.29
C GLY A 71 4.22 1.05 -10.00
N ARG A 72 4.04 2.37 -9.94
CA ARG A 72 3.48 3.06 -8.75
C ARG A 72 2.00 2.76 -8.59
N GLU A 73 1.25 2.84 -9.67
CA GLU A 73 -0.20 2.65 -9.70
C GLU A 73 -0.57 1.23 -9.26
N GLY A 74 0.15 0.22 -9.74
CA GLY A 74 -0.04 -1.15 -9.30
C GLY A 74 0.38 -1.39 -7.86
N ALA A 75 1.46 -0.75 -7.39
CA ALA A 75 1.84 -0.80 -5.97
C ALA A 75 0.72 -0.26 -5.07
N ILE A 76 0.13 0.87 -5.43
CA ILE A 76 -1.04 1.45 -4.73
C ILE A 76 -2.23 0.48 -4.76
N ALA A 77 -2.52 -0.12 -5.93
CA ALA A 77 -3.60 -1.10 -6.06
C ALA A 77 -3.39 -2.33 -5.16
N LEU A 78 -2.15 -2.82 -5.04
CA LEU A 78 -1.79 -3.92 -4.15
C LEU A 78 -2.01 -3.58 -2.67
N LEU A 79 -1.61 -2.38 -2.25
CA LEU A 79 -1.84 -1.90 -0.88
C LEU A 79 -3.34 -1.84 -0.57
N ILE A 80 -4.14 -1.27 -1.48
CA ILE A 80 -5.61 -1.21 -1.33
C ILE A 80 -6.20 -2.62 -1.28
N GLY A 81 -5.82 -3.49 -2.22
CA GLY A 81 -6.30 -4.87 -2.30
C GLY A 81 -6.02 -5.68 -1.04
N ARG A 82 -4.87 -5.45 -0.40
CA ARG A 82 -4.51 -6.13 0.86
C ARG A 82 -5.34 -5.68 2.06
N MET A 83 -5.76 -4.41 2.08
CA MET A 83 -6.56 -3.81 3.16
C MET A 83 -8.06 -4.16 3.06
N LEU A 84 -8.54 -4.57 1.89
CA LEU A 84 -9.92 -4.97 1.71
C LEU A 84 -10.21 -6.26 2.50
N PRO A 85 -11.35 -6.36 3.20
CA PRO A 85 -11.76 -7.59 3.86
C PRO A 85 -11.97 -8.70 2.82
N ARG A 86 -11.52 -9.91 3.17
CA ARG A 86 -11.72 -11.15 2.38
C ARG A 86 -13.10 -11.75 2.64
#